data_AF-A0A4S4K5B6-F1
#
_entry.id   AF-A0A4S4K5B6-F1
#
_cell.length_a   1.000
_cell.length_b   1.000
_cell.length_c   1.000
_cell.angle_alpha   90.00
_cell.angle_beta   90.00
_cell.angle_gamma   90.00
#
_symmetry.space_group_name_H-M   'P 1'
#
loop_
_entity.id
_entity.type
_entity.pdbx_description
1 polymer ?
#
loop_
_entity_poly.entity_id
_entity_poly.type
_entity_poly.pdbx_seq_one_letter_code
_entity_poly.pdbx_strand_id
1 'polypeptide(L)'
;MCMCDHKGVSVRRLERRLDRFERSVSLKLETVLTSLNRVPVGLATPTSNSPASSGNLQHDSIEYTIPTSLPALTKPPNQDVAVPAENIAEDNIAVLKLPGEDPIVYDKTVAMRDPPAMHYAKRLGALFRDWEQSDCVKLNGHGIAVKHWNILFKVRTLGVGQLGQWAAIRNEWGNWKFIVDEKDRLGSETEFWKVYMDDIGNRLTYALVLKRLKASRMAQDAQDYLNAKQFFDGDLDCAKAGGRFRYKKTGRIHIMEKPDKVAKVWRGILAEDMGVAVEWEAMQ
;
A
#
# COMPACT_ATOMS: atom_id res chain seq x y z
N MET A 1 21.24 7.32 40.92
CA MET A 1 20.86 8.03 39.68
C MET A 1 20.94 7.00 38.55
N CYS A 2 19.81 6.40 38.17
CA CYS A 2 19.72 5.32 37.18
C CYS A 2 19.33 5.92 35.83
N MET A 3 20.18 5.79 34.81
CA MET A 3 19.84 6.13 33.44
C MET A 3 19.17 4.92 32.77
N CYS A 4 17.92 5.08 32.37
CA CYS A 4 17.16 4.07 31.62
C CYS A 4 17.53 4.13 30.12
N ASP A 5 18.26 3.11 29.66
CA ASP A 5 18.53 2.84 28.25
C ASP A 5 17.22 2.70 27.44
N HIS A 6 16.90 3.72 26.64
CA HIS A 6 15.82 3.66 25.66
C HIS A 6 16.29 2.88 24.42
N LYS A 7 15.78 1.64 24.28
CA LYS A 7 15.98 0.79 23.10
C LYS A 7 15.27 1.39 21.88
N GLY A 8 15.93 2.32 21.21
CA GLY A 8 15.52 2.82 19.90
C GLY A 8 15.43 1.67 18.90
N VAL A 9 14.27 1.50 18.27
CA VAL A 9 14.11 0.56 17.15
C VAL A 9 14.93 1.09 15.98
N SER A 10 16.07 0.47 15.69
CA SER A 10 16.95 0.83 14.57
C SER A 10 16.17 0.98 13.26
N VAL A 11 16.38 2.10 12.56
CA VAL A 11 15.82 2.42 11.23
C VAL A 11 16.00 1.26 10.23
N ARG A 12 17.14 0.56 10.32
CA ARG A 12 17.45 -0.65 9.52
C ARG A 12 16.48 -1.82 9.76
N ARG A 13 15.76 -1.84 10.88
CA ARG A 13 14.72 -2.84 11.20
C ARG A 13 13.38 -2.46 10.59
N LEU A 14 13.09 -1.17 10.46
CA LEU A 14 11.90 -0.65 9.79
C LEU A 14 11.98 -0.85 8.28
N GLU A 15 13.13 -0.57 7.67
CA GLU A 15 13.39 -0.81 6.24
C GLU A 15 13.24 -2.29 5.87
N ARG A 16 13.88 -3.19 6.64
CA ARG A 16 13.73 -4.65 6.45
C ARG A 16 12.30 -5.17 6.65
N ARG A 17 11.43 -4.41 7.31
CA ARG A 17 9.99 -4.72 7.48
C ARG A 17 9.13 -4.06 6.41
N LEU A 18 9.58 -2.97 5.78
CA LEU A 18 8.99 -2.40 4.58
C LEU A 18 9.23 -3.33 3.38
N ASP A 19 10.45 -3.86 3.28
CA ASP A 19 10.88 -4.77 2.21
C ASP A 19 10.15 -6.12 2.19
N ARG A 20 9.97 -6.72 3.37
CA ARG A 20 9.17 -7.95 3.48
C ARG A 20 7.71 -7.72 3.12
N PHE A 21 7.25 -6.49 3.31
CA PHE A 21 5.89 -6.10 3.04
C PHE A 21 5.66 -5.85 1.54
N GLU A 22 6.53 -5.09 0.87
CA GLU A 22 6.47 -4.90 -0.60
C GLU A 22 6.48 -6.24 -1.36
N ARG A 23 7.28 -7.20 -0.90
CA ARG A 23 7.30 -8.57 -1.45
C ARG A 23 5.98 -9.32 -1.22
N SER A 24 5.39 -9.18 -0.03
CA SER A 24 4.11 -9.82 0.28
C SER A 24 2.96 -9.22 -0.52
N VAL A 25 2.97 -7.91 -0.78
CA VAL A 25 1.92 -7.27 -1.60
C VAL A 25 2.06 -7.69 -3.05
N SER A 26 3.28 -7.69 -3.59
CA SER A 26 3.54 -8.09 -4.98
C SER A 26 3.10 -9.52 -5.27
N LEU A 27 3.38 -10.46 -4.36
CA LEU A 27 2.98 -11.87 -4.50
C LEU A 27 1.46 -12.06 -4.34
N LYS A 28 0.80 -11.31 -3.46
CA LYS A 28 -0.67 -11.41 -3.30
C LYS A 28 -1.43 -10.77 -4.46
N LEU A 29 -0.84 -9.75 -5.09
CA LEU A 29 -1.40 -9.12 -6.28
C LEU A 29 -1.41 -10.04 -7.50
N GLU A 30 -0.41 -10.92 -7.62
CA GLU A 30 -0.44 -12.03 -8.59
C GLU A 30 -1.68 -12.89 -8.37
N THR A 31 -1.92 -13.36 -7.14
CA THR A 31 -3.05 -14.24 -6.82
C THR A 31 -4.41 -13.61 -7.12
N VAL A 32 -4.59 -12.33 -6.82
CA VAL A 32 -5.86 -11.62 -7.08
C VAL A 32 -6.07 -11.39 -8.58
N LEU A 33 -5.03 -10.99 -9.32
CA LEU A 33 -5.13 -10.80 -10.77
C LEU A 33 -5.35 -12.12 -11.52
N THR A 34 -4.73 -13.23 -11.08
CA THR A 34 -4.98 -14.55 -11.65
C THR A 34 -6.42 -15.02 -11.39
N SER A 35 -6.99 -14.65 -10.24
CA SER A 35 -8.37 -14.99 -9.89
C SER A 35 -9.39 -14.19 -10.72
N LEU A 36 -9.10 -12.92 -11.04
CA LEU A 36 -9.96 -12.06 -11.85
C LEU A 36 -9.96 -12.39 -13.35
N ASN A 37 -8.93 -13.10 -13.85
CA ASN A 37 -8.84 -13.50 -15.26
C ASN A 37 -9.47 -14.87 -15.57
N ARG A 38 -10.06 -15.57 -14.58
CA ARG A 38 -10.70 -16.87 -14.79
C ARG A 38 -12.17 -16.69 -15.16
N VAL A 39 -12.44 -16.40 -16.43
CA VAL A 39 -13.80 -16.50 -17.01
C VAL A 39 -14.09 -18.00 -17.21
N PRO A 40 -15.23 -18.54 -16.73
CA PRO A 40 -15.64 -19.89 -17.08
C PRO A 40 -16.08 -19.88 -18.54
N VAL A 41 -15.31 -20.54 -19.40
CA VAL A 41 -15.71 -20.81 -20.79
C VAL A 41 -16.78 -21.89 -20.75
N GLY A 42 -18.05 -21.47 -20.61
CA GLY A 42 -19.21 -22.31 -20.85
C GLY A 42 -19.64 -22.17 -22.31
N LEU A 43 -19.48 -23.23 -23.11
CA LEU A 43 -20.08 -23.35 -24.42
C LEU A 43 -21.61 -23.37 -24.30
N ALA A 44 -22.31 -22.53 -25.06
CA ALA A 44 -23.69 -22.79 -25.48
C ALA A 44 -23.98 -22.12 -26.83
N THR A 45 -24.37 -22.96 -27.80
CA THR A 45 -24.88 -22.62 -29.13
C THR A 45 -26.31 -22.07 -29.08
N PRO A 46 -26.76 -21.24 -30.04
CA PRO A 46 -28.12 -20.72 -30.08
C PRO A 46 -29.03 -21.64 -30.90
N THR A 47 -30.27 -21.82 -30.45
CA THR A 47 -31.36 -22.27 -31.33
C THR A 47 -32.61 -21.45 -31.04
N SER A 48 -33.16 -20.98 -32.16
CA SER A 48 -34.33 -20.13 -32.36
C SER A 48 -35.64 -20.79 -31.92
N ASN A 49 -36.58 -20.00 -31.39
CA ASN A 49 -37.96 -19.81 -31.90
C ASN A 49 -38.88 -19.13 -30.84
N SER A 50 -39.59 -18.09 -31.27
CA SER A 50 -40.80 -17.49 -30.64
C SER A 50 -42.07 -18.25 -31.10
N PRO A 51 -43.35 -17.87 -30.80
CA PRO A 51 -43.89 -16.81 -29.91
C PRO A 51 -45.15 -17.19 -29.06
N ALA A 52 -45.61 -16.20 -28.28
CA ALA A 52 -46.99 -15.87 -27.85
C ALA A 52 -47.74 -16.75 -26.83
N SER A 53 -48.18 -16.12 -25.72
CA SER A 53 -49.58 -16.19 -25.27
C SER A 53 -49.90 -15.11 -24.23
N SER A 54 -51.03 -14.45 -24.43
CA SER A 54 -51.70 -13.53 -23.49
C SER A 54 -52.17 -14.27 -22.24
N GLY A 55 -52.09 -13.61 -21.08
CA GLY A 55 -52.64 -14.08 -19.81
C GLY A 55 -52.83 -12.91 -18.86
N ASN A 56 -54.05 -12.37 -18.87
CA ASN A 56 -54.53 -11.31 -18.02
C ASN A 56 -54.97 -11.92 -16.67
N LEU A 57 -54.40 -11.51 -15.53
CA LEU A 57 -54.96 -11.81 -14.20
C LEU A 57 -54.73 -10.64 -13.24
N GLN A 58 -55.84 -10.03 -12.85
CA GLN A 58 -56.01 -9.18 -11.68
C GLN A 58 -55.81 -10.02 -10.41
N HIS A 59 -55.12 -9.50 -9.40
CA HIS A 59 -55.58 -9.63 -8.00
C HIS A 59 -54.75 -8.77 -7.01
N ASP A 60 -55.52 -8.07 -6.18
CA ASP A 60 -55.30 -7.62 -4.80
C ASP A 60 -54.05 -6.82 -4.37
N SER A 61 -54.35 -5.53 -4.12
CA SER A 61 -53.69 -4.69 -3.13
C SER A 61 -53.84 -5.28 -1.72
N ILE A 62 -52.74 -5.67 -1.10
CA ILE A 62 -52.67 -5.91 0.36
C ILE A 62 -52.14 -4.64 1.01
N GLU A 63 -53.00 -3.92 1.73
CA GLU A 63 -52.60 -2.87 2.67
C GLU A 63 -51.83 -3.49 3.84
N TYR A 64 -50.53 -3.26 3.89
CA TYR A 64 -49.72 -3.54 5.07
C TYR A 64 -49.71 -2.32 5.98
N THR A 65 -50.51 -2.36 7.04
CA THR A 65 -50.41 -1.45 8.18
C THR A 65 -49.16 -1.82 9.00
N ILE A 66 -48.09 -1.02 8.86
CA ILE A 66 -46.86 -1.17 9.66
C ILE A 66 -47.09 -0.50 11.03
N PRO A 67 -46.97 -1.21 12.16
CA PRO A 67 -47.02 -0.59 13.47
C PRO A 67 -45.74 0.18 13.78
N THR A 68 -45.90 1.48 14.00
CA THR A 68 -45.39 2.32 15.09
C THR A 68 -44.14 1.87 15.86
N SER A 69 -43.11 2.71 15.71
CA SER A 69 -41.99 3.01 16.63
C SER A 69 -41.10 1.86 17.11
N LEU A 70 -39.97 1.68 16.44
CA LEU A 70 -38.77 1.16 17.09
C LEU A 70 -38.19 2.22 18.06
N PRO A 71 -37.77 1.83 19.27
CA PRO A 71 -36.99 2.70 20.13
C PRO A 71 -35.67 3.05 19.44
N ALA A 72 -35.36 4.34 19.37
CA ALA A 72 -34.10 4.84 18.86
C ALA A 72 -32.95 4.23 19.65
N LEU A 73 -32.20 3.32 19.00
CA LEU A 73 -30.94 2.84 19.50
C LEU A 73 -29.98 4.04 19.51
N THR A 74 -29.83 4.68 20.66
CA THR A 74 -28.85 5.74 20.89
C THR A 74 -27.45 5.13 20.70
N LYS A 75 -26.91 5.34 19.50
CA LYS A 75 -25.49 5.13 19.19
C LYS A 75 -24.70 5.91 20.26
N PRO A 76 -23.75 5.29 20.99
CA PRO A 76 -22.98 6.00 22.00
C PRO A 76 -22.28 7.21 21.35
N PRO A 77 -22.17 8.34 22.07
CA PRO A 77 -21.61 9.56 21.53
C PRO A 77 -20.20 9.28 21.02
N ASN A 78 -20.02 9.62 19.75
CA ASN A 78 -18.80 9.57 18.98
C ASN A 78 -17.79 10.56 19.58
N GLN A 79 -17.14 10.21 20.70
CA GLN A 79 -16.12 11.07 21.30
C GLN A 79 -14.79 10.88 20.57
N ASP A 80 -14.68 11.52 19.41
CA ASP A 80 -13.41 11.89 18.77
C ASP A 80 -12.83 13.16 19.44
N VAL A 81 -12.91 13.25 20.77
CA VAL A 81 -12.41 14.40 21.51
C VAL A 81 -10.91 14.19 21.72
N ALA A 82 -10.10 15.08 21.15
CA ALA A 82 -8.68 15.13 21.44
C ALA A 82 -8.51 15.34 22.96
N VAL A 83 -7.85 14.41 23.64
CA VAL A 83 -7.48 14.57 25.04
C VAL A 83 -6.21 15.42 25.05
N PRO A 84 -6.22 16.63 25.65
CA PRO A 84 -5.00 17.43 25.78
C PRO A 84 -3.91 16.59 26.45
N ALA A 85 -2.66 16.72 25.99
CA ALA A 85 -1.55 15.91 26.50
C ALA A 85 -1.37 16.03 28.02
N GLU A 86 -1.74 17.18 28.58
CA GLU A 86 -1.72 17.52 30.00
C GLU A 86 -2.71 16.67 30.85
N ASN A 87 -3.72 16.09 30.20
CA ASN A 87 -4.76 15.29 30.86
C ASN A 87 -4.52 13.77 30.74
N ILE A 88 -3.43 13.35 30.09
CA ILE A 88 -3.06 11.95 29.97
C ILE A 88 -2.16 11.60 31.16
N ALA A 89 -2.51 10.55 31.92
CA ALA A 89 -1.67 10.10 33.02
C ALA A 89 -0.24 9.80 32.52
N GLU A 90 0.80 10.25 33.24
CA GLU A 90 2.20 10.17 32.78
C GLU A 90 2.61 8.77 32.32
N ASP A 91 2.16 7.74 33.04
CA ASP A 91 2.43 6.33 32.70
C ASP A 91 1.79 5.91 31.37
N ASN A 92 0.74 6.60 30.91
CA ASN A 92 -0.01 6.29 29.70
C ASN A 92 0.43 7.10 28.48
N ILE A 93 1.32 8.07 28.65
CA ILE A 93 1.84 8.88 27.57
C ILE A 93 2.76 8.05 26.67
N ALA A 94 2.53 8.14 25.36
CA ALA A 94 3.43 7.63 24.34
C ALA A 94 3.62 8.68 23.24
N VAL A 95 4.79 8.64 22.59
CA VAL A 95 5.15 9.57 21.50
C VAL A 95 5.31 8.78 20.22
N LEU A 96 4.52 9.14 19.20
CA LEU A 96 4.64 8.63 17.85
C LEU A 96 5.46 9.61 17.01
N LYS A 97 6.56 9.13 16.43
CA LYS A 97 7.37 9.92 15.48
C LYS A 97 7.08 9.43 14.06
N LEU A 98 6.42 10.28 13.27
CA LEU A 98 6.17 10.04 11.85
C LEU A 98 7.26 10.73 11.01
N PRO A 99 7.73 10.13 9.90
CA PRO A 99 8.76 10.75 9.07
C PRO A 99 8.27 12.07 8.46
N GLY A 100 8.99 13.17 8.74
CA GLY A 100 8.67 14.49 8.19
C GLY A 100 7.51 15.22 8.89
N GLU A 101 7.02 14.71 10.01
CA GLU A 101 5.97 15.35 10.82
C GLU A 101 6.44 15.55 12.27
N ASP A 102 5.77 16.45 12.98
CA ASP A 102 6.03 16.68 14.40
C ASP A 102 5.64 15.45 15.26
N PRO A 103 6.33 15.21 16.38
CA PRO A 103 6.00 14.11 17.27
C PRO A 103 4.57 14.23 17.82
N ILE A 104 3.77 13.18 17.66
CA ILE A 104 2.38 13.14 18.15
C ILE A 104 2.35 12.46 19.52
N VAL A 105 1.90 13.20 20.53
CA VAL A 105 1.69 12.68 21.88
C VAL A 105 0.30 12.05 21.96
N TYR A 106 0.23 10.80 22.42
CA TYR A 106 -1.02 10.05 22.50
C TYR A 106 -1.11 9.20 23.77
N ASP A 107 -2.35 8.88 24.16
CA ASP A 107 -2.65 7.96 25.26
C ASP A 107 -2.62 6.52 24.76
N LYS A 108 -1.70 5.71 25.30
CA LYS A 108 -1.53 4.30 24.92
C LYS A 108 -2.70 3.40 25.35
N THR A 109 -3.55 3.86 26.27
CA THR A 109 -4.74 3.14 26.73
C THR A 109 -5.92 3.30 25.77
N VAL A 110 -5.92 4.36 24.98
CA VAL A 110 -6.92 4.58 23.94
C VAL A 110 -6.58 3.71 22.74
N ALA A 111 -7.36 2.65 22.55
CA ALA A 111 -7.21 1.79 21.38
C ALA A 111 -7.45 2.59 20.10
N MET A 112 -6.50 2.52 19.17
CA MET A 112 -6.66 3.15 17.86
C MET A 112 -7.77 2.43 17.10
N ARG A 113 -8.66 3.18 16.45
CA ARG A 113 -9.72 2.61 15.61
C ARG A 113 -9.11 1.93 14.39
N ASP A 114 -9.74 0.84 13.97
CA ASP A 114 -9.45 0.25 12.67
C ASP A 114 -9.71 1.29 11.56
N PRO A 115 -8.90 1.27 10.48
CA PRO A 115 -9.11 2.20 9.39
C PRO A 115 -10.47 1.93 8.75
N PRO A 116 -11.17 2.94 8.22
CA PRO A 116 -12.40 2.71 7.48
C PRO A 116 -12.13 1.81 6.26
N ALA A 117 -13.16 1.07 5.82
CA ALA A 117 -13.12 0.24 4.62
C ALA A 117 -13.11 1.11 3.34
N MET A 118 -12.02 1.86 3.15
CA MET A 118 -11.85 2.77 2.02
C MET A 118 -11.22 2.05 0.85
N HIS A 119 -11.77 2.33 -0.33
CA HIS A 119 -11.27 1.83 -1.60
C HIS A 119 -11.17 2.99 -2.59
N TYR A 120 -9.97 3.24 -3.10
CA TYR A 120 -9.69 4.35 -4.02
C TYR A 120 -9.80 3.98 -5.50
N ALA A 121 -10.23 2.75 -5.82
CA ALA A 121 -10.27 2.25 -7.20
C ALA A 121 -11.07 3.12 -8.17
N LYS A 122 -12.09 3.84 -7.69
CA LYS A 122 -12.90 4.77 -8.50
C LYS A 122 -12.63 6.25 -8.19
N ARG A 123 -11.73 6.55 -7.25
CA ARG A 123 -11.55 7.90 -6.66
C ARG A 123 -10.07 8.23 -6.46
N LEU A 124 -9.24 8.03 -7.49
CA LEU A 124 -7.80 8.28 -7.39
C LEU A 124 -7.44 9.73 -7.03
N GLY A 125 -8.22 10.73 -7.45
CA GLY A 125 -8.03 12.11 -6.98
C GLY A 125 -8.22 12.26 -5.46
N ALA A 126 -9.13 11.50 -4.86
CA ALA A 126 -9.27 11.46 -3.39
C ALA A 126 -8.08 10.78 -2.74
N LEU A 127 -7.51 9.73 -3.36
CA LEU A 127 -6.29 9.10 -2.85
C LEU A 127 -5.16 10.11 -2.77
N PHE A 128 -4.93 10.92 -3.81
CA PHE A 128 -3.82 11.87 -3.83
C PHE A 128 -3.92 12.92 -2.72
N ARG A 129 -5.12 13.40 -2.42
CA ARG A 129 -5.36 14.31 -1.29
C ARG A 129 -5.18 13.58 0.04
N ASP A 130 -5.86 12.45 0.21
CA ASP A 130 -5.89 11.69 1.46
C ASP A 130 -4.51 11.09 1.81
N TRP A 131 -3.66 10.90 0.80
CA TRP A 131 -2.26 10.47 0.96
C TRP A 131 -1.43 11.47 1.75
N GLU A 132 -1.63 12.76 1.51
CA GLU A 132 -0.93 13.84 2.20
C GLU A 132 -1.65 14.30 3.47
N GLN A 133 -2.98 14.32 3.46
CA GLN A 133 -3.80 14.82 4.56
C GLN A 133 -5.08 13.99 4.68
N SER A 134 -5.26 13.30 5.81
CA SER A 134 -6.46 12.50 6.04
C SER A 134 -6.92 12.58 7.48
N ASP A 135 -8.23 12.72 7.65
CA ASP A 135 -8.93 12.63 8.94
C ASP A 135 -9.60 11.27 9.15
N CYS A 136 -9.38 10.31 8.24
CA CYS A 136 -10.05 9.02 8.27
C CYS A 136 -9.56 8.12 9.40
N VAL A 137 -8.29 8.25 9.78
CA VAL A 137 -7.71 7.65 10.97
C VAL A 137 -7.22 8.78 11.84
N LYS A 138 -7.64 8.79 13.10
CA LYS A 138 -7.23 9.80 14.07
C LYS A 138 -6.52 9.17 15.25
N LEU A 139 -5.45 9.79 15.70
CA LEU A 139 -4.75 9.44 16.93
C LEU A 139 -4.82 10.65 17.87
N ASN A 140 -5.56 10.51 18.97
CA ASN A 140 -5.80 11.60 19.91
C ASN A 140 -6.32 12.89 19.22
N GLY A 141 -7.28 12.73 18.30
CA GLY A 141 -7.85 13.82 17.51
C GLY A 141 -7.01 14.30 16.31
N HIS A 142 -5.75 13.89 16.20
CA HIS A 142 -4.88 14.24 15.07
C HIS A 142 -5.14 13.30 13.89
N GLY A 143 -5.57 13.86 12.75
CA GLY A 143 -5.72 13.14 11.50
C GLY A 143 -4.38 12.61 11.00
N ILE A 144 -4.34 11.32 10.64
CA ILE A 144 -3.14 10.68 10.13
C ILE A 144 -3.29 10.38 8.64
N ALA A 145 -2.43 11.03 7.85
CA ALA A 145 -2.32 10.86 6.41
C ALA A 145 -2.12 9.38 6.01
N VAL A 146 -2.68 8.99 4.85
CA VAL A 146 -2.66 7.58 4.40
C VAL A 146 -1.22 7.08 4.22
N LYS A 147 -0.27 7.94 3.85
CA LYS A 147 1.16 7.57 3.70
C LYS A 147 1.80 6.99 4.98
N HIS A 148 1.26 7.31 6.16
CA HIS A 148 1.80 6.89 7.45
C HIS A 148 1.13 5.64 8.05
N TRP A 149 0.07 5.14 7.42
CA TRP A 149 -0.72 4.02 7.95
C TRP A 149 0.10 2.74 8.14
N ASN A 150 1.04 2.48 7.23
CA ASN A 150 1.91 1.31 7.35
C ASN A 150 2.84 1.33 8.58
N ILE A 151 3.16 2.51 9.13
CA ILE A 151 3.95 2.66 10.35
C ILE A 151 3.02 2.43 11.54
N LEU A 152 1.91 3.16 11.59
CA LEU A 152 0.89 3.05 12.63
C LEU A 152 0.45 1.60 12.87
N PHE A 153 -0.08 0.94 11.85
CA PHE A 153 -0.66 -0.39 11.99
C PHE A 153 0.39 -1.53 12.02
N LYS A 154 1.69 -1.20 12.05
CA LYS A 154 2.78 -2.15 12.36
C LYS A 154 3.22 -2.10 13.82
N VAL A 155 2.83 -1.06 14.56
CA VAL A 155 3.20 -0.85 15.95
C VAL A 155 2.26 -1.66 16.84
N ARG A 156 2.80 -2.70 17.47
CA ARG A 156 2.03 -3.63 18.31
C ARG A 156 1.42 -2.96 19.55
N THR A 157 1.99 -1.84 19.99
CA THR A 157 1.51 -1.09 21.16
C THR A 157 0.26 -0.25 20.89
N LEU A 158 -0.12 -0.05 19.62
CA LEU A 158 -1.33 0.68 19.26
C LEU A 158 -2.60 -0.20 19.25
N GLY A 159 -2.51 -1.44 19.74
CA GLY A 159 -3.66 -2.33 19.95
C GLY A 159 -4.29 -2.88 18.67
N VAL A 160 -3.91 -2.41 17.48
CA VAL A 160 -4.46 -2.92 16.22
C VAL A 160 -3.81 -4.24 15.87
N GLY A 161 -4.57 -5.32 16.03
CA GLY A 161 -4.15 -6.68 15.74
C GLY A 161 -3.81 -6.87 14.26
N GLN A 162 -3.17 -8.00 13.93
CA GLN A 162 -3.06 -8.48 12.53
C GLN A 162 -4.40 -8.96 11.95
N LEU A 163 -5.47 -8.89 12.76
CA LEU A 163 -6.84 -9.24 12.43
C LEU A 163 -7.62 -7.93 12.43
N GLY A 164 -8.44 -7.68 11.39
CA GLY A 164 -9.21 -6.44 11.27
C GLY A 164 -9.09 -5.81 9.89
N GLN A 165 -9.65 -4.60 9.76
CA GLN A 165 -9.79 -3.92 8.47
C GLN A 165 -8.42 -3.58 7.85
N TRP A 166 -7.41 -3.26 8.67
CA TRP A 166 -6.05 -3.05 8.18
C TRP A 166 -5.52 -4.26 7.41
N ALA A 167 -5.74 -5.49 7.88
CA ALA A 167 -5.26 -6.69 7.21
C ALA A 167 -5.86 -6.85 5.80
N ALA A 168 -7.12 -6.43 5.61
CA ALA A 168 -7.81 -6.44 4.34
C ALA A 168 -7.26 -5.35 3.39
N ILE A 169 -7.11 -4.11 3.86
CA ILE A 169 -6.71 -2.98 3.01
C ILE A 169 -5.19 -2.87 2.81
N ARG A 170 -4.39 -3.59 3.59
CA ARG A 170 -2.94 -3.47 3.58
C ARG A 170 -2.33 -3.77 2.21
N ASN A 171 -2.87 -4.71 1.45
CA ASN A 171 -2.39 -4.95 0.08
C ASN A 171 -2.74 -3.77 -0.84
N GLU A 172 -3.95 -3.23 -0.72
CA GLU A 172 -4.37 -2.05 -1.46
C GLU A 172 -3.53 -0.83 -1.11
N TRP A 173 -3.16 -0.64 0.16
CA TRP A 173 -2.26 0.42 0.59
C TRP A 173 -0.92 0.39 -0.17
N GLY A 174 -0.35 -0.81 -0.39
CA GLY A 174 0.89 -0.94 -1.18
C GLY A 174 0.68 -0.50 -2.63
N ASN A 175 -0.48 -0.79 -3.21
CA ASN A 175 -0.83 -0.32 -4.55
C ASN A 175 -1.05 1.19 -4.60
N TRP A 176 -1.69 1.76 -3.58
CA TRP A 176 -1.88 3.19 -3.45
C TRP A 176 -0.53 3.91 -3.43
N LYS A 177 0.42 3.41 -2.61
CA LYS A 177 1.78 3.94 -2.57
C LYS A 177 2.40 4.01 -3.96
N PHE A 178 2.34 2.93 -4.73
CA PHE A 178 2.91 2.92 -6.08
C PHE A 178 2.28 3.91 -7.05
N ILE A 179 0.98 4.17 -6.92
CA ILE A 179 0.29 5.14 -7.75
C ILE A 179 0.69 6.56 -7.36
N VAL A 180 0.80 6.85 -6.06
CA VAL A 180 1.21 8.18 -5.59
C VAL A 180 2.69 8.44 -5.88
N ASP A 181 3.58 7.47 -5.65
CA ASP A 181 5.00 7.59 -6.01
C ASP A 181 5.18 7.95 -7.49
N GLU A 182 4.37 7.34 -8.39
CA GLU A 182 4.40 7.68 -9.81
C GLU A 182 3.87 9.10 -10.08
N LYS A 183 2.78 9.51 -9.42
CA LYS A 183 2.28 10.89 -9.54
C LYS A 183 3.36 11.88 -9.10
N ASP A 184 4.05 11.62 -8.00
CA ASP A 184 5.13 12.47 -7.49
C ASP A 184 6.30 12.51 -8.47
N ARG A 185 6.68 11.36 -9.05
CA ARG A 185 7.70 11.29 -10.11
C ARG A 185 7.33 12.12 -11.35
N LEU A 186 6.05 12.14 -11.71
CA LEU A 186 5.52 12.94 -12.82
C LEU A 186 5.24 14.41 -12.43
N GLY A 187 5.36 14.75 -11.14
CA GLY A 187 5.25 16.10 -10.60
C GLY A 187 3.84 16.57 -10.24
N SER A 188 2.78 16.07 -10.88
CA SER A 188 1.40 16.48 -10.55
C SER A 188 0.34 15.46 -10.94
N GLU A 189 -0.89 15.62 -10.41
CA GLU A 189 -2.05 14.82 -10.86
C GLU A 189 -2.36 15.05 -12.35
N THR A 190 -2.17 16.27 -12.87
CA THR A 190 -2.39 16.59 -14.28
C THR A 190 -1.40 15.84 -15.17
N GLU A 191 -0.11 15.88 -14.84
CA GLU A 191 0.92 15.14 -15.60
C GLU A 191 0.73 13.63 -15.48
N PHE A 192 0.30 13.16 -14.31
CA PHE A 192 -0.08 11.76 -14.13
C PHE A 192 -1.18 11.35 -15.13
N TRP A 193 -2.28 12.10 -15.20
CA TRP A 193 -3.36 11.72 -16.11
C TRP A 193 -3.00 11.84 -17.59
N LYS A 194 -2.10 12.77 -17.99
CA LYS A 194 -1.58 12.81 -19.37
C LYS A 194 -0.92 11.49 -19.78
N VAL A 195 -0.18 10.86 -18.86
CA VAL A 195 0.49 9.57 -19.13
C VAL A 195 -0.50 8.40 -19.08
N TYR A 196 -1.49 8.47 -18.19
CA TYR A 196 -2.45 7.40 -17.93
C TYR A 196 -3.85 7.69 -18.51
N MET A 197 -3.89 8.22 -19.73
CA MET A 197 -5.07 8.26 -20.59
C MET A 197 -5.03 7.12 -21.63
N ASP A 198 -6.20 6.72 -22.12
CA ASP A 198 -6.33 5.90 -23.32
C ASP A 198 -6.27 6.77 -24.59
N ASP A 199 -6.26 6.13 -25.76
CA ASP A 199 -6.13 6.79 -27.05
C ASP A 199 -7.33 7.70 -27.39
N ILE A 200 -8.44 7.56 -26.67
CA ILE A 200 -9.67 8.35 -26.84
C ILE A 200 -9.69 9.52 -25.84
N GLY A 201 -8.69 9.62 -24.95
CA GLY A 201 -8.55 10.68 -23.95
C GLY A 201 -9.24 10.39 -22.62
N ASN A 202 -9.75 9.18 -22.39
CA ASN A 202 -10.31 8.80 -21.09
C ASN A 202 -9.21 8.38 -20.13
N ARG A 203 -9.42 8.65 -18.84
CA ARG A 203 -8.52 8.18 -17.78
C ARG A 203 -8.54 6.65 -17.70
N LEU A 204 -7.38 6.03 -17.66
CA LEU A 204 -7.26 4.59 -17.43
C LEU A 204 -7.86 4.20 -16.08
N THR A 205 -8.46 3.01 -16.02
CA THR A 205 -8.98 2.47 -14.77
C THR A 205 -7.84 2.18 -13.80
N TYR A 206 -8.14 2.16 -12.50
CA TYR A 206 -7.18 1.82 -11.44
C TYR A 206 -6.40 0.52 -11.73
N ALA A 207 -7.08 -0.53 -12.19
CA ALA A 207 -6.44 -1.80 -12.52
C ALA A 207 -5.48 -1.68 -13.71
N LEU A 208 -5.82 -0.91 -14.74
CA LEU A 208 -4.97 -0.66 -15.90
C LEU A 208 -3.74 0.17 -15.54
N VAL A 209 -3.91 1.20 -14.71
CA VAL A 209 -2.80 1.99 -14.14
C VAL A 209 -1.83 1.07 -13.41
N LEU A 210 -2.32 0.23 -12.48
CA LEU A 210 -1.47 -0.70 -11.74
C LEU A 210 -0.76 -1.71 -12.66
N LYS A 211 -1.45 -2.23 -13.67
CA LYS A 211 -0.86 -3.15 -14.65
C LYS A 211 0.30 -2.49 -15.39
N ARG A 212 0.11 -1.26 -15.87
CA ARG A 212 1.14 -0.49 -16.58
C ARG A 212 2.31 -0.14 -15.68
N LEU A 213 2.05 0.30 -14.44
CA LEU A 213 3.08 0.55 -13.44
C LEU A 213 3.91 -0.69 -13.14
N LYS A 214 3.26 -1.84 -12.97
CA LYS A 214 3.94 -3.11 -12.74
C LYS A 214 4.84 -3.49 -13.92
N ALA A 215 4.32 -3.39 -15.15
CA ALA A 215 5.10 -3.69 -16.35
C ALA A 215 6.32 -2.76 -16.47
N SER A 216 6.14 -1.46 -16.25
CA SER A 216 7.22 -0.47 -16.25
C SER A 216 8.31 -0.82 -15.22
N ARG A 217 7.93 -1.12 -13.97
CA ARG A 217 8.89 -1.53 -12.94
C ARG A 217 9.62 -2.82 -13.28
N MET A 218 8.93 -3.81 -13.83
CA MET A 218 9.58 -5.06 -14.24
C MET A 218 10.59 -4.83 -15.36
N ALA A 219 10.28 -3.96 -16.31
CA ALA A 219 11.22 -3.57 -17.38
C ALA A 219 12.43 -2.82 -16.80
N GLN A 220 12.20 -1.86 -15.90
CA GLN A 220 13.28 -1.14 -15.22
C GLN A 220 14.15 -2.09 -14.40
N ASP A 221 13.56 -2.98 -13.61
CA ASP A 221 14.30 -3.97 -12.81
C ASP A 221 15.11 -4.93 -13.69
N ALA A 222 14.59 -5.29 -14.88
CA ALA A 222 15.34 -6.07 -15.85
C ALA A 222 16.52 -5.29 -16.42
N GLN A 223 16.33 -4.01 -16.76
CA GLN A 223 17.40 -3.15 -17.27
C GLN A 223 18.48 -2.92 -16.21
N ASP A 224 18.09 -2.55 -14.98
CA ASP A 224 19.00 -2.35 -13.85
C ASP A 224 19.80 -3.63 -13.53
N TYR A 225 19.18 -4.80 -13.67
CA TYR A 225 19.87 -6.09 -13.54
C TYR A 225 20.94 -6.29 -14.62
N LEU A 226 20.62 -5.98 -15.88
CA LEU A 226 21.58 -6.05 -16.98
C LEU A 226 22.72 -5.05 -16.79
N ASN A 227 22.41 -3.82 -16.38
CA ASN A 227 23.37 -2.77 -16.08
C ASN A 227 24.33 -3.20 -14.96
N ALA A 228 23.80 -3.75 -13.86
CA ALA A 228 24.62 -4.29 -12.79
C ALA A 228 25.54 -5.41 -13.29
N LYS A 229 25.01 -6.35 -14.09
CA LYS A 229 25.86 -7.39 -14.68
C LYS A 229 26.92 -6.82 -15.60
N GLN A 230 26.60 -5.84 -16.43
CA GLN A 230 27.57 -5.20 -17.32
C GLN A 230 28.68 -4.51 -16.54
N PHE A 231 28.34 -3.76 -15.49
CA PHE A 231 29.33 -3.04 -14.66
C PHE A 231 30.28 -3.96 -13.88
N PHE A 232 29.81 -5.15 -13.51
CA PHE A 232 30.58 -6.16 -12.78
C PHE A 232 31.02 -7.33 -13.68
N ASP A 233 31.20 -7.10 -14.99
CA ASP A 233 31.74 -8.07 -15.96
C ASP A 233 31.01 -9.43 -15.98
N GLY A 234 29.72 -9.41 -15.70
CA GLY A 234 28.85 -10.59 -15.61
C GLY A 234 28.90 -11.32 -14.27
N ASP A 235 29.83 -10.98 -13.38
CA ASP A 235 30.04 -11.63 -12.08
C ASP A 235 29.68 -10.72 -10.89
N LEU A 236 28.49 -10.93 -10.34
CA LEU A 236 28.01 -10.21 -9.15
C LEU A 236 28.70 -10.64 -7.85
N ASP A 237 29.63 -11.60 -7.90
CA ASP A 237 30.42 -12.06 -6.75
C ASP A 237 31.88 -11.61 -6.76
N CYS A 238 32.27 -10.82 -7.77
CA CYS A 238 33.63 -10.33 -7.91
C CYS A 238 34.06 -9.42 -6.73
N ALA A 239 35.37 -9.23 -6.58
CA ALA A 239 35.93 -8.39 -5.51
C ALA A 239 35.37 -6.95 -5.55
N LYS A 240 35.15 -6.39 -6.76
CA LYS A 240 34.58 -5.05 -6.98
C LYS A 240 33.16 -4.93 -6.41
N ALA A 241 32.37 -6.01 -6.42
CA ALA A 241 31.02 -6.03 -5.89
C ALA A 241 30.97 -6.00 -4.35
N GLY A 242 32.10 -6.25 -3.66
CA GLY A 242 32.20 -6.14 -2.20
C GLY A 242 31.22 -7.03 -1.43
N GLY A 243 30.74 -8.11 -2.04
CA GLY A 243 29.72 -8.99 -1.47
C GLY A 243 28.33 -8.36 -1.32
N ARG A 244 28.06 -7.19 -1.94
CA ARG A 244 26.76 -6.48 -1.84
C ARG A 244 25.59 -7.29 -2.40
N PHE A 245 25.85 -8.16 -3.39
CA PHE A 245 24.85 -9.09 -3.96
C PHE A 245 24.79 -10.45 -3.25
N ARG A 246 25.42 -10.61 -2.08
CA ARG A 246 25.34 -11.84 -1.28
C ARG A 246 24.19 -11.77 -0.28
N TYR A 247 23.57 -12.91 0.00
CA TYR A 247 22.66 -13.07 1.13
C TYR A 247 22.84 -14.42 1.82
N LYS A 248 22.57 -14.46 3.13
CA LYS A 248 22.67 -15.69 3.92
C LYS A 248 21.31 -16.38 4.01
N LYS A 249 21.25 -17.66 3.67
CA LYS A 249 20.06 -18.52 3.84
C LYS A 249 20.51 -19.85 4.42
N THR A 250 19.86 -20.30 5.49
CA THR A 250 20.16 -21.59 6.17
C THR A 250 21.66 -21.80 6.44
N GLY A 251 22.34 -20.76 6.94
CA GLY A 251 23.77 -20.83 7.25
C GLY A 251 24.71 -20.63 6.06
N ARG A 252 24.22 -20.77 4.82
CA ARG A 252 25.01 -20.68 3.59
C ARG A 252 24.90 -19.31 2.93
N ILE A 253 25.94 -18.90 2.21
CA ILE A 253 25.99 -17.67 1.42
C ILE A 253 25.50 -18.00 0.00
N HIS A 254 24.62 -17.16 -0.54
CA HIS A 254 24.06 -17.26 -1.87
C HIS A 254 24.21 -15.93 -2.61
N ILE A 255 24.36 -15.98 -3.94
CA ILE A 255 24.36 -14.79 -4.80
C ILE A 255 22.92 -14.46 -5.23
N MET A 256 22.61 -13.17 -5.33
CA MET A 256 21.32 -12.72 -5.84
C MET A 256 21.25 -12.91 -7.35
N GLU A 257 20.29 -13.71 -7.80
CA GLU A 257 20.05 -13.95 -9.24
C GLU A 257 18.79 -13.28 -9.77
N LYS A 258 17.85 -12.93 -8.87
CA LYS A 258 16.56 -12.38 -9.27
C LYS A 258 16.70 -10.92 -9.71
N PRO A 259 16.16 -10.53 -10.90
CA PRO A 259 16.31 -9.17 -11.41
C PRO A 259 15.87 -8.09 -10.41
N ASP A 260 14.70 -8.24 -9.79
CA ASP A 260 14.17 -7.28 -8.81
C ASP A 260 15.06 -7.10 -7.57
N LYS A 261 15.84 -8.13 -7.18
CA LYS A 261 16.76 -8.06 -6.05
C LYS A 261 18.07 -7.40 -6.41
N VAL A 262 18.62 -7.76 -7.56
CA VAL A 262 19.86 -7.19 -8.07
C VAL A 262 19.62 -5.71 -8.41
N ALA A 263 18.55 -5.37 -9.12
CA ALA A 263 18.18 -4.00 -9.47
C ALA A 263 18.11 -3.10 -8.24
N LYS A 264 17.49 -3.58 -7.16
CA LYS A 264 17.42 -2.83 -5.90
C LYS A 264 18.82 -2.56 -5.31
N VAL A 265 19.68 -3.58 -5.26
CA VAL A 265 21.06 -3.41 -4.75
C VAL A 265 21.85 -2.48 -5.66
N TRP A 266 21.70 -2.62 -6.98
CA TRP A 266 22.33 -1.77 -7.98
C TRP A 266 21.97 -0.30 -7.81
N ARG A 267 20.67 0.03 -7.74
CA ARG A 267 20.21 1.39 -7.47
C ARG A 267 20.71 1.93 -6.12
N GLY A 268 20.80 1.06 -5.10
CA GLY A 268 21.40 1.42 -3.81
C GLY A 268 22.89 1.75 -3.92
N ILE A 269 23.66 0.96 -4.68
CA ILE A 269 25.08 1.23 -4.95
C ILE A 269 25.26 2.58 -5.62
N LEU A 270 24.49 2.86 -6.68
CA LEU A 270 24.58 4.14 -7.40
C LEU A 270 24.23 5.34 -6.52
N ALA A 271 23.30 5.17 -5.57
CA ALA A 271 22.90 6.24 -4.65
C ALA A 271 23.91 6.47 -3.51
N GLU A 272 24.59 5.42 -3.05
CA GLU A 272 25.49 5.48 -1.89
C GLU A 272 26.98 5.68 -2.27
N ASP A 273 27.39 5.20 -3.45
CA ASP A 273 28.77 5.13 -3.91
C ASP A 273 28.95 5.99 -5.17
N MET A 274 29.27 7.27 -4.96
CA MET A 274 29.44 8.23 -6.06
C MET A 274 30.54 7.81 -7.05
N GLY A 275 31.56 7.07 -6.60
CA GLY A 275 32.61 6.57 -7.47
C GLY A 275 32.08 5.57 -8.49
N VAL A 276 31.27 4.61 -8.01
CA VAL A 276 30.57 3.65 -8.89
C VAL A 276 29.58 4.36 -9.82
N ALA A 277 28.87 5.38 -9.33
CA ALA A 277 27.93 6.14 -10.15
C ALA A 277 28.62 6.88 -11.30
N VAL A 278 29.74 7.57 -11.02
CA VAL A 278 30.53 8.29 -12.04
C VAL A 278 31.15 7.33 -13.05
N GLU A 279 31.68 6.20 -12.58
CA GLU A 279 32.25 5.18 -13.47
C GLU A 279 31.18 4.59 -14.39
N TRP A 280 30.00 4.28 -13.85
CA TRP A 280 28.88 3.78 -14.65
C TRP A 280 28.39 4.79 -15.68
N GLU A 281 28.26 6.07 -15.31
CA GLU A 281 27.87 7.15 -16.25
C GLU A 281 28.85 7.25 -17.42
N ALA A 282 30.15 7.06 -17.16
CA ALA A 282 31.17 7.06 -18.21
C ALA A 282 31.14 5.81 -19.13
N MET A 283 30.41 4.75 -18.75
CA MET A 283 30.23 3.54 -19.56
C MET A 283 28.96 3.56 -20.44
N GLN A 284 28.05 4.53 -20.23
CA GLN A 284 26.81 4.68 -21.01
C GLN A 284 27.02 5.50 -22.28
#